data_AF-A0A3M6Z4F2-F1
#
_entry.id   AF-A0A3M6Z4F2-F1
#
_cell.length_a   1.000
_cell.length_b   1.000
_cell.length_c   1.000
_cell.angle_alpha   90.00
_cell.angle_beta   90.00
_cell.angle_gamma   90.00
#
_symmetry.space_group_name_H-M   'P 1'
#
loop_
_entity.id
_entity.type
_entity.pdbx_description
1 polymer ?
#
loop_
_entity_poly.entity_id
_entity_poly.type
_entity_poly.pdbx_seq_one_letter_code
_entity_poly.pdbx_strand_id
1 'polypeptide(L)'
;MATLIASTRPQLSFQCARLIARTSPSTLRRAVSTLPNNEHIYVHPQPNGPSLLSLLPNQPATPFLALGSTTRTPPTPESFTENHDFFPILHSVVSEHAPKDPEVQAQAAMYASQAGSALGSGGVFFPQQRKQKKRRGE
;
A
#
# COMPACT_ATOMS: atom_id res chain seq x y z
N MET A 1 -0.54 -55.49 47.30
CA MET A 1 0.43 -54.79 46.42
C MET A 1 -0.32 -54.41 45.15
N ALA A 2 -1.03 -53.28 45.17
CA ALA A 2 -1.90 -52.84 44.07
C ALA A 2 -1.40 -51.49 43.56
N THR A 3 -0.99 -51.48 42.29
CA THR A 3 -0.30 -50.39 41.61
C THR A 3 -1.32 -49.34 41.14
N LEU A 4 -1.26 -48.14 41.70
CA LEU A 4 -2.04 -46.98 41.23
C LEU A 4 -1.26 -46.28 40.12
N ILE A 5 -1.79 -46.30 38.90
CA ILE A 5 -1.28 -45.55 37.76
C ILE A 5 -2.21 -44.34 37.58
N ALA A 6 -1.78 -43.17 38.06
CA ALA A 6 -2.53 -41.93 37.95
C ALA A 6 -2.32 -41.30 36.56
N SER A 7 -3.41 -41.15 35.82
CA SER A 7 -3.48 -40.55 34.48
C SER A 7 -3.31 -39.03 34.55
N THR A 8 -2.32 -38.52 33.81
CA THR A 8 -2.07 -37.09 33.59
C THR A 8 -3.07 -36.53 32.56
N ARG A 9 -3.80 -35.48 32.93
CA ARG A 9 -4.65 -34.71 32.00
C ARG A 9 -3.95 -33.38 31.66
N PRO A 10 -3.69 -33.06 30.38
CA PRO A 10 -3.23 -31.72 30.02
C PRO A 10 -4.41 -30.74 30.00
N GLN A 11 -4.30 -29.68 30.81
CA GLN A 11 -5.23 -28.55 30.84
C GLN A 11 -4.94 -27.64 29.63
N LEU A 12 -5.66 -27.83 28.52
CA LEU A 12 -5.71 -26.85 27.44
C LEU A 12 -6.61 -25.69 27.88
N SER A 13 -5.99 -24.64 28.41
CA SER A 13 -6.66 -23.36 28.63
C SER A 13 -6.77 -22.60 27.31
N PHE A 14 -7.94 -22.66 26.67
CA PHE A 14 -8.30 -21.71 25.63
C PHE A 14 -8.74 -20.41 26.33
N GLN A 15 -7.84 -19.42 26.39
CA GLN A 15 -8.21 -18.07 26.79
C GLN A 15 -9.05 -17.47 25.66
N CYS A 16 -10.37 -17.56 25.80
CA CYS A 16 -11.33 -16.87 24.97
C CYS A 16 -11.08 -15.36 25.04
N ALA A 17 -10.75 -14.74 23.91
CA ALA A 17 -10.71 -13.30 23.77
C ALA A 17 -12.08 -12.71 24.17
N ARG A 18 -12.09 -11.81 25.15
CA ARG A 18 -13.30 -11.08 25.54
C ARG A 18 -13.64 -10.06 24.46
N LEU A 19 -14.59 -10.39 23.61
CA LEU A 19 -15.24 -9.44 22.70
C LEU A 19 -16.26 -8.62 23.50
N ILE A 20 -15.89 -7.41 23.92
CA ILE A 20 -16.84 -6.45 24.50
C ILE A 20 -17.61 -5.81 23.34
N ALA A 21 -18.66 -6.49 22.87
CA ALA A 21 -19.62 -5.92 21.94
C ALA A 21 -20.72 -5.18 22.71
N ARG A 22 -20.57 -3.86 22.88
CA ARG A 22 -21.72 -2.98 23.17
C ARG A 22 -22.28 -2.50 21.85
N THR A 23 -23.26 -3.22 21.32
CA THR A 23 -24.03 -2.76 20.16
C THR A 23 -25.39 -2.26 20.64
N SER A 24 -25.62 -0.95 20.49
CA SER A 24 -26.95 -0.36 20.66
C SER A 24 -27.82 -0.75 19.47
N PRO A 25 -29.06 -1.25 19.67
CA PRO A 25 -29.90 -1.79 18.60
C PRO A 25 -30.47 -0.74 17.64
N SER A 26 -30.25 0.57 17.90
CA SER A 26 -30.68 1.66 17.01
C SER A 26 -29.60 2.13 16.02
N THR A 27 -28.39 1.56 16.06
CA THR A 27 -27.29 1.89 15.11
C THR A 27 -27.21 0.86 13.97
N LEU A 28 -28.32 0.20 13.65
CA LEU A 28 -28.41 -0.77 12.56
C LEU A 28 -28.65 -0.11 11.20
N ARG A 29 -27.82 0.85 10.77
CA ARG A 29 -27.61 1.22 9.36
C ARG A 29 -26.28 1.93 9.18
N ARG A 30 -25.19 1.16 9.05
CA ARG A 30 -24.03 1.35 8.15
C ARG A 30 -22.80 0.64 8.73
N ALA A 31 -22.65 -0.63 8.37
CA ALA A 31 -21.38 -1.31 8.51
C ALA A 31 -20.48 -0.83 7.37
N VAL A 32 -19.69 0.22 7.62
CA VAL A 32 -18.51 0.47 6.79
C VAL A 32 -17.46 -0.49 7.31
N SER A 33 -17.23 -1.59 6.59
CA SER A 33 -16.16 -2.52 6.94
C SER A 33 -14.85 -1.98 6.38
N THR A 34 -13.79 -2.03 7.17
CA THR A 34 -12.42 -1.78 6.71
C THR A 34 -11.76 -3.08 6.30
N LEU A 35 -10.74 -3.02 5.45
CA LEU A 35 -9.94 -4.21 5.14
C LEU A 35 -9.11 -4.60 6.37
N PRO A 36 -9.02 -5.89 6.74
CA PRO A 36 -8.29 -6.34 7.93
C PRO A 36 -6.80 -6.00 7.90
N ASN A 37 -6.21 -5.85 6.71
CA ASN A 37 -4.81 -5.44 6.54
C ASN A 37 -4.64 -3.95 6.21
N ASN A 38 -5.74 -3.22 5.96
CA ASN A 38 -5.71 -1.81 5.55
C ASN A 38 -6.88 -1.07 6.19
N GLU A 39 -6.65 -0.53 7.39
CA GLU A 39 -7.66 0.14 8.20
C GLU A 39 -8.21 1.43 7.58
N HIS A 40 -7.45 2.05 6.68
CA HIS A 40 -7.84 3.30 6.00
C HIS A 40 -8.67 3.08 4.73
N ILE A 41 -8.90 1.84 4.33
CA ILE A 41 -9.69 1.51 3.14
C ILE A 41 -11.07 1.04 3.58
N TYR A 42 -12.08 1.83 3.24
CA TYR A 42 -13.48 1.60 3.57
C TYR A 42 -14.20 0.87 2.44
N VAL A 43 -14.89 -0.22 2.79
CA VAL A 43 -15.73 -1.02 1.90
C VAL A 43 -17.17 -0.53 1.97
N HIS A 44 -17.69 -0.16 0.81
CA HIS A 44 -19.04 0.33 0.62
C HIS A 44 -19.84 -0.69 -0.21
N PRO A 45 -20.66 -1.54 0.42
CA PRO A 45 -21.47 -2.52 -0.29
C PRO A 45 -22.53 -1.79 -1.13
N GLN A 46 -22.61 -2.11 -2.42
CA GLN A 46 -23.68 -1.65 -3.29
C GLN A 46 -24.79 -2.71 -3.40
N PRO A 47 -26.08 -2.31 -3.46
CA PRO A 47 -27.20 -3.25 -3.45
C PRO A 47 -27.27 -4.17 -4.67
N ASN A 48 -26.78 -3.74 -5.84
CA ASN A 48 -26.89 -4.47 -7.11
C ASN A 48 -25.55 -4.64 -7.84
N GLY A 49 -24.42 -4.60 -7.13
CA GLY A 49 -23.12 -4.54 -7.78
C GLY A 49 -21.92 -4.86 -6.89
N PRO A 50 -20.70 -4.74 -7.46
CA PRO A 50 -19.48 -4.91 -6.69
C PRO A 50 -19.38 -3.86 -5.58
N SER A 51 -18.70 -4.20 -4.49
CA SER A 51 -18.48 -3.29 -3.37
C SER A 51 -17.45 -2.24 -3.75
N LEU A 52 -17.70 -0.97 -3.44
CA LEU A 52 -16.74 0.11 -3.70
C LEU A 52 -15.71 0.21 -2.59
N LEU A 53 -14.45 0.46 -2.95
CA LEU A 53 -13.37 0.76 -2.02
C LEU A 53 -13.08 2.26 -2.06
N SER A 54 -13.10 2.91 -0.90
CA SER A 54 -12.88 4.36 -0.79
C SER A 54 -11.94 4.67 0.38
N LEU A 55 -11.17 5.75 0.26
CA LEU A 55 -10.35 6.28 1.37
C LEU A 55 -11.16 7.16 2.32
N LEU A 56 -12.37 7.55 1.94
CA LEU A 56 -13.24 8.43 2.72
C LEU A 56 -14.37 7.61 3.36
N PRO A 57 -14.70 7.86 4.64
CA PRO A 57 -15.84 7.22 5.33
C PRO A 57 -17.21 7.81 4.90
N ASN A 58 -17.27 8.48 3.75
CA ASN A 58 -18.44 9.22 3.29
C ASN A 58 -19.49 8.29 2.71
N GLN A 59 -20.76 8.64 2.94
CA GLN A 59 -21.85 7.84 2.43
C GLN A 59 -23.07 8.74 2.09
N PRO A 60 -23.59 8.71 0.85
CA PRO A 60 -23.24 7.79 -0.23
C PRO A 60 -21.78 7.96 -0.69
N ALA A 61 -21.11 6.85 -0.98
CA ALA A 61 -19.74 6.88 -1.46
C ALA A 61 -19.72 7.57 -2.82
N THR A 62 -18.84 8.55 -2.99
CA THR A 62 -18.66 9.27 -4.26
C THR A 62 -17.87 8.37 -5.21
N PRO A 63 -18.49 7.83 -6.27
CA PRO A 63 -17.86 6.83 -7.13
C PRO A 63 -16.59 7.36 -7.81
N PHE A 64 -16.58 8.64 -8.17
CA PHE A 64 -15.43 9.33 -8.77
C PHE A 64 -14.18 9.37 -7.86
N LEU A 65 -14.37 9.42 -6.53
CA LEU A 65 -13.28 9.44 -5.54
C LEU A 65 -13.00 8.06 -4.93
N ALA A 66 -13.70 7.02 -5.38
CA ALA A 66 -13.43 5.66 -4.96
C ALA A 66 -12.15 5.15 -5.64
N LEU A 67 -11.38 4.34 -4.92
CA LEU A 67 -10.21 3.64 -5.44
C LEU A 67 -10.57 2.69 -6.59
N GLY A 68 -11.74 2.05 -6.46
CA GLY A 68 -12.21 1.06 -7.41
C GLY A 68 -13.36 0.24 -6.85
N SER A 69 -13.69 -0.83 -7.56
CA SER A 69 -14.73 -1.78 -7.19
C SER A 69 -14.16 -3.18 -7.00
N THR A 70 -14.69 -3.93 -6.03
CA THR A 70 -14.32 -5.32 -5.80
C THR A 70 -15.53 -6.25 -5.77
N THR A 71 -15.38 -7.44 -6.37
CA THR A 71 -16.41 -8.50 -6.33
C THR A 71 -16.25 -9.45 -5.16
N ARG A 72 -15.05 -9.51 -4.53
CA ARG A 72 -14.75 -10.39 -3.39
C ARG A 72 -14.04 -9.59 -2.29
N THR A 73 -14.37 -9.90 -1.04
CA THR A 73 -13.68 -9.37 0.15
C THR A 73 -13.03 -10.54 0.89
N PRO A 74 -11.69 -10.58 1.06
CA PRO A 74 -10.68 -9.57 0.68
C PRO A 74 -10.44 -9.47 -0.84
N PRO A 75 -10.06 -8.29 -1.37
CA PRO A 75 -9.81 -8.12 -2.81
C PRO A 75 -8.57 -8.90 -3.24
N THR A 76 -8.72 -9.66 -4.31
CA THR A 76 -7.62 -10.26 -5.08
C THR A 76 -7.38 -9.42 -6.35
N PRO A 77 -6.18 -9.48 -6.97
CA PRO A 77 -5.91 -8.75 -8.21
C PRO A 77 -6.96 -9.01 -9.30
N GLU A 78 -7.47 -10.24 -9.39
CA GLU A 78 -8.50 -10.65 -10.35
C GLU A 78 -9.91 -10.12 -10.02
N SER A 79 -10.17 -9.74 -8.77
CA SER A 79 -11.50 -9.30 -8.34
C SER A 79 -11.61 -7.79 -8.16
N PHE A 80 -10.50 -7.06 -8.24
CA PHE A 80 -10.42 -5.61 -8.10
C PHE A 80 -10.36 -4.94 -9.48
N THR A 81 -11.27 -3.99 -9.69
CA THR A 81 -11.27 -3.13 -10.88
C THR A 81 -10.97 -1.71 -10.45
N GLU A 82 -9.88 -1.16 -10.97
CA GLU A 82 -9.42 0.19 -10.65
C GLU A 82 -10.34 1.27 -11.24
N ASN A 83 -10.39 2.42 -10.58
CA ASN A 83 -11.09 3.58 -11.08
C ASN A 83 -10.11 4.58 -11.73
N HIS A 84 -10.17 4.70 -13.05
CA HIS A 84 -9.28 5.62 -13.81
C HIS A 84 -9.47 7.09 -13.43
N ASP A 85 -10.67 7.48 -12.99
CA ASP A 85 -11.00 8.86 -12.63
C ASP A 85 -10.28 9.34 -11.36
N PHE A 86 -9.84 8.41 -10.51
CA PHE A 86 -9.16 8.72 -9.26
C PHE A 86 -7.66 9.03 -9.47
N PHE A 87 -7.03 8.48 -10.50
CA PHE A 87 -5.59 8.62 -10.74
C PHE A 87 -5.12 10.07 -10.93
N PRO A 88 -5.83 10.95 -11.68
CA PRO A 88 -5.44 12.35 -11.80
C PRO A 88 -5.33 13.06 -10.44
N ILE A 89 -6.24 12.74 -9.51
CA ILE A 89 -6.24 13.31 -8.16
C ILE A 89 -5.07 12.77 -7.36
N LEU A 90 -4.87 11.45 -7.38
CA LEU A 90 -3.73 10.81 -6.73
C LEU A 90 -2.41 11.42 -7.21
N HIS A 91 -2.21 11.52 -8.52
CA HIS A 91 -1.00 12.08 -9.11
C HIS A 91 -0.80 13.55 -8.71
N SER A 92 -1.86 14.35 -8.68
CA SER A 92 -1.80 15.73 -8.20
C SER A 92 -1.32 15.79 -6.75
N VAL A 93 -1.94 15.00 -5.87
CA VAL A 93 -1.60 14.97 -4.44
C VAL A 93 -0.15 14.50 -4.23
N VAL A 94 0.26 13.43 -4.91
CA VAL A 94 1.62 12.91 -4.85
C VAL A 94 2.61 13.94 -5.37
N SER A 95 2.33 14.61 -6.49
CA SER A 95 3.25 15.62 -7.03
C SER A 95 3.49 16.79 -6.07
N GLU A 96 2.48 17.17 -5.29
CA GLU A 96 2.56 18.27 -4.34
C GLU A 96 3.20 17.87 -2.99
N HIS A 97 2.99 16.63 -2.55
CA HIS A 97 3.37 16.18 -1.20
C HIS A 97 4.59 15.27 -1.17
N ALA A 98 4.88 14.51 -2.23
CA ALA A 98 6.05 13.63 -2.28
C ALA A 98 7.38 14.36 -2.06
N PRO A 99 7.61 15.58 -2.57
CA PRO A 99 8.83 16.32 -2.29
C PRO A 99 8.96 16.77 -0.83
N LYS A 100 7.88 16.76 -0.04
CA LYS A 100 7.86 17.16 1.38
C LYS A 100 8.04 15.97 2.32
N ASP A 101 8.00 14.74 1.81
CA ASP A 101 8.15 13.53 2.59
C ASP A 101 9.64 13.26 2.90
N PRO A 102 10.06 13.23 4.19
CA PRO A 102 11.45 12.99 4.55
C PRO A 102 11.97 11.61 4.11
N GLU A 103 11.12 10.60 4.02
CA GLU A 103 11.54 9.25 3.63
C GLU A 103 11.85 9.22 2.12
N VAL A 104 10.97 9.82 1.30
CA VAL A 104 11.19 10.01 -0.13
C VAL A 104 12.43 10.87 -0.40
N GLN A 105 12.62 11.95 0.36
CA GLN A 105 13.83 12.77 0.26
C GLN A 105 15.10 11.99 0.61
N ALA A 106 15.08 11.22 1.70
CA ALA A 106 16.23 10.42 2.13
C ALA A 106 16.59 9.34 1.08
N GLN A 107 15.57 8.66 0.54
CA GLN A 107 15.75 7.69 -0.55
C GLN A 107 16.31 8.37 -1.80
N ALA A 108 15.72 9.49 -2.24
CA ALA A 108 16.21 10.25 -3.39
C ALA A 108 17.65 10.74 -3.21
N ALA A 109 18.00 11.24 -2.03
CA ALA A 109 19.35 11.69 -1.70
C ALA A 109 20.37 10.54 -1.72
N MET A 110 19.99 9.35 -1.24
CA MET A 110 20.82 8.15 -1.31
C MET A 110 21.12 7.76 -2.78
N TYR A 111 20.10 7.73 -3.64
CA TYR A 111 20.28 7.44 -5.07
C TYR A 111 21.11 8.53 -5.77
N ALA A 112 20.86 9.80 -5.48
CA ALA A 112 21.65 10.91 -6.02
C ALA A 112 23.12 10.85 -5.58
N SER A 113 23.39 10.43 -4.34
CA SER A 113 24.75 10.29 -3.81
C SER A 113 25.53 9.17 -4.49
N GLN A 114 24.86 8.04 -4.78
CA GLN A 114 25.47 6.95 -5.56
C GLN A 114 25.80 7.40 -6.99
N ALA A 115 24.89 8.15 -7.64
CA ALA A 115 25.13 8.69 -8.98
C ALA A 115 26.24 9.76 -9.01
N GLY A 116 26.28 10.65 -8.02
CA GLY A 116 27.29 11.71 -7.92
C GLY A 116 28.70 11.18 -7.61
N SER A 117 28.81 10.11 -6.82
CA SER A 117 30.09 9.46 -6.52
C SER A 117 30.74 8.85 -7.77
N ALA A 118 29.94 8.35 -8.72
CA ALA A 118 30.44 7.83 -10.00
C ALA A 118 30.98 8.94 -10.94
N LEU A 119 30.49 10.18 -10.80
CA LEU A 119 30.88 11.32 -11.65
C LEU A 119 31.98 12.20 -11.03
N GLY A 120 32.04 12.30 -9.70
CA GLY A 120 32.95 13.18 -8.97
C GLY A 120 34.34 12.59 -8.64
N SER A 121 34.52 11.26 -8.70
CA SER A 121 35.77 10.61 -8.26
C SER A 121 36.75 10.22 -9.37
N GLY A 122 36.59 10.74 -10.59
CA GLY A 122 37.51 10.45 -11.71
C GLY A 122 37.15 9.21 -12.55
N GLY A 123 35.86 8.90 -12.69
CA GLY A 123 35.36 7.89 -13.63
C GLY A 123 35.24 8.44 -15.05
N VAL A 124 36.06 7.90 -15.96
CA VAL A 124 36.24 8.30 -17.36
C VAL A 124 34.95 8.13 -18.19
N PHE A 125 34.33 9.20 -18.72
CA PHE A 125 33.59 9.12 -19.99
C PHE A 125 33.33 10.48 -20.67
N PHE A 126 34.39 11.18 -21.06
CA PHE A 126 34.32 12.07 -22.21
C PHE A 126 35.15 11.42 -23.32
N PRO A 127 34.57 11.03 -24.49
CA PRO A 127 35.38 10.59 -25.61
C PRO A 127 36.22 11.79 -26.07
N GLN A 128 37.49 11.78 -25.67
CA GLN A 128 38.47 12.75 -26.13
C GLN A 128 38.56 12.62 -27.65
N GLN A 129 37.98 13.58 -28.38
CA GLN A 129 38.08 13.69 -29.83
C GLN A 129 39.57 13.75 -30.18
N ARG A 130 40.11 12.60 -30.60
CA ARG A 130 41.48 12.44 -31.03
C ARG A 130 41.60 13.21 -32.36
N LYS A 131 41.98 14.49 -32.29
CA LYS A 131 42.34 15.29 -33.46
C LYS A 131 43.43 14.54 -34.23
N GLN A 132 43.05 13.82 -35.27
CA GLN A 132 43.96 13.20 -36.23
C GLN A 132 44.73 14.33 -36.92
N LYS A 133 45.93 14.63 -36.41
CA LYS A 133 46.90 15.50 -37.06
C LYS A 133 47.36 14.78 -38.33
N LYS A 134 46.67 15.07 -39.43
CA LYS A 134 46.96 14.63 -40.79
C LYS A 134 48.40 15.04 -41.13
N ARG A 135 49.31 14.06 -41.07
CA ARG A 135 50.64 14.17 -41.68
C ARG A 135 50.44 14.26 -43.19
N ARG A 136 50.64 15.46 -43.73
CA ARG A 136 50.78 15.81 -45.15
C ARG A 136 51.93 16.84 -45.08
N GLY A 137 53.17 16.55 -45.40
CA GLY A 137 53.70 15.80 -46.52
C GLY A 137 54.60 16.80 -47.23
N GLU A 138 55.90 16.73 -46.96
CA GLU A 138 57.04 17.29 -47.71
C GLU A 138 58.26 16.41 -47.38
#